data_AF-A0A0X3WXD3-F1
#
_entry.id   AF-A0A0X3WXD3-F1
#
_cell.length_a   1.000
_cell.length_b   1.000
_cell.length_c   1.000
_cell.angle_alpha   90.00
_cell.angle_beta   90.00
_cell.angle_gamma   90.00
#
_symmetry.space_group_name_H-M   'P 1'
#
loop_
_entity.id
_entity.type
_entity.pdbx_description
1 polymer ?
#
loop_
_entity_poly.entity_id
_entity_poly.type
_entity_poly.pdbx_seq_one_letter_code
_entity_poly.pdbx_strand_id
1 'polypeptide(L)'
;MIIPMEHLHSNEAAIEALREVAREYNREIEISHDIGADQTSRRSAAGVGVTTDPDGSLPHEALVEFGGSPRLMVRLFPEDDGDADALITVEDVECHDIQRDQVPAFVRSVFGGLAHVKAKRFPPGYRLVVPLPGDKTFKEYIPMVLLTPWLSSQVR
;
A
#
# COMPACT_ATOMS: atom_id res chain seq x y z
N MET A 1 -10.53 -22.38 2.12
CA MET A 1 -10.49 -21.91 0.72
C MET A 1 -9.21 -21.13 0.55
N ILE A 2 -8.21 -21.73 -0.11
CA ILE A 2 -6.94 -21.06 -0.39
C ILE A 2 -7.23 -20.25 -1.65
N ILE A 3 -7.36 -18.93 -1.52
CA ILE A 3 -7.46 -18.06 -2.70
C ILE A 3 -6.07 -18.13 -3.33
N PRO A 4 -5.91 -18.65 -4.56
CA PRO A 4 -4.63 -18.59 -5.24
C PRO A 4 -4.20 -17.12 -5.29
N MET A 5 -2.95 -16.84 -4.92
CA MET A 5 -2.37 -15.52 -5.11
C MET A 5 -2.32 -15.26 -6.61
N GLU A 6 -3.33 -14.57 -7.14
CA GLU A 6 -3.32 -14.09 -8.52
C GLU A 6 -2.09 -13.21 -8.68
N HIS A 7 -1.16 -13.61 -9.54
CA HIS A 7 -0.04 -12.76 -9.91
C HIS A 7 -0.62 -11.56 -10.65
N LEU A 8 -0.49 -10.39 -10.04
CA LEU A 8 -0.94 -9.12 -10.58
C LEU A 8 0.16 -8.63 -11.51
N HIS A 9 0.09 -9.12 -12.75
CA HIS A 9 1.03 -8.80 -13.83
C HIS A 9 0.99 -7.32 -14.27
N SER A 10 0.04 -6.51 -13.78
CA SER A 10 -0.05 -5.09 -14.08
C SER A 10 -0.59 -4.27 -12.91
N ASN A 11 -0.29 -2.97 -12.91
CA ASN A 11 -0.85 -2.03 -11.94
C ASN A 11 -2.38 -1.95 -12.06
N GLU A 12 -2.92 -2.02 -13.28
CA GLU A 12 -4.37 -2.07 -13.52
C GLU A 12 -5.05 -3.26 -12.83
N ALA A 13 -4.43 -4.45 -12.87
CA ALA A 13 -4.95 -5.62 -12.17
C ALA A 13 -4.98 -5.40 -10.65
N ALA A 14 -3.93 -4.77 -10.10
CA ALA A 14 -3.88 -4.41 -8.68
C ALA A 14 -4.92 -3.36 -8.30
N ILE A 15 -5.15 -2.36 -9.14
CA ILE A 15 -6.17 -1.33 -8.94
C ILE A 15 -7.57 -1.93 -8.95
N GLU A 16 -7.87 -2.83 -9.89
CA GLU A 16 -9.17 -3.50 -9.93
C GLU A 16 -9.41 -4.34 -8.67
N ALA A 17 -8.39 -5.10 -8.24
CA ALA A 17 -8.47 -5.83 -6.98
C ALA A 17 -8.70 -4.90 -5.76
N LEU A 18 -8.10 -3.71 -5.75
CA LEU A 18 -8.34 -2.70 -4.70
C LEU A 18 -9.74 -2.09 -4.76
N ARG A 19 -10.31 -1.90 -5.97
CA ARG A 19 -11.71 -1.48 -6.14
C ARG A 19 -12.68 -2.52 -5.60
N GLU A 20 -12.40 -3.81 -5.80
CA GLU A 20 -13.19 -4.88 -5.22
C GLU A 20 -13.15 -4.86 -3.70
N VAL A 21 -11.97 -4.69 -3.11
CA VAL A 21 -11.81 -4.58 -1.65
C VAL A 21 -12.55 -3.34 -1.11
N ALA A 22 -12.47 -2.21 -1.79
CA ALA A 22 -13.24 -1.02 -1.41
C ALA A 22 -14.74 -1.31 -1.37
N ARG A 23 -15.26 -1.99 -2.39
CA ARG A 23 -16.68 -2.40 -2.46
C ARG A 23 -17.03 -3.40 -1.34
N GLU A 24 -16.19 -4.39 -1.09
CA GLU A 24 -16.39 -5.42 -0.05
C GLU A 24 -16.55 -4.80 1.34
N TYR A 25 -15.70 -3.82 1.67
CA TYR A 25 -15.70 -3.16 2.98
C TYR A 25 -16.47 -1.84 3.02
N ASN A 26 -17.23 -1.52 1.96
CA ASN A 26 -17.99 -0.28 1.80
C ASN A 26 -17.16 0.98 2.12
N ARG A 27 -15.95 1.05 1.53
CA ARG A 27 -15.01 2.16 1.67
C ARG A 27 -15.03 3.06 0.45
N GLU A 28 -14.91 4.35 0.71
CA GLU A 28 -14.62 5.32 -0.33
C GLU A 28 -13.20 5.09 -0.85
N ILE A 29 -13.02 5.17 -2.16
CA ILE A 29 -11.75 4.95 -2.85
C ILE A 29 -11.53 6.07 -3.87
N GLU A 30 -10.39 6.72 -3.77
CA GLU A 30 -9.89 7.69 -4.74
C GLU A 30 -8.65 7.11 -5.41
N ILE A 31 -8.57 7.23 -6.74
CA ILE A 31 -7.47 6.66 -7.52
C ILE A 31 -6.90 7.77 -8.40
N SER A 32 -5.62 8.03 -8.25
CA SER A 32 -4.86 9.00 -9.03
C SER A 32 -3.75 8.28 -9.80
N HIS A 33 -3.69 8.52 -11.11
CA HIS A 33 -2.67 7.98 -12.02
C HIS A 33 -1.83 9.14 -12.53
N ASP A 34 -0.71 9.43 -11.88
CA ASP A 34 0.19 10.50 -12.27
C ASP A 34 1.45 10.42 -11.41
N ILE A 35 2.64 10.12 -11.97
CA ILE A 35 3.91 10.82 -11.67
C ILE A 35 4.83 10.66 -12.89
N GLY A 36 4.61 11.50 -13.91
CA GLY A 36 5.46 11.56 -15.09
C GLY A 36 5.53 12.94 -15.76
N ALA A 37 4.97 14.00 -15.15
CA ALA A 37 5.26 15.40 -15.47
C ALA A 37 4.63 16.30 -14.39
N ASP A 38 5.44 17.14 -13.74
CA ASP A 38 5.01 18.37 -13.05
C ASP A 38 4.56 18.33 -11.57
N GLN A 39 5.45 17.89 -10.66
CA GLN A 39 5.45 18.38 -9.25
C GLN A 39 6.80 19.02 -8.84
N THR A 40 7.68 19.31 -9.81
CA THR A 40 8.90 20.09 -9.61
C THR A 40 9.12 21.08 -10.77
N SER A 41 8.15 21.96 -11.00
CA SER A 41 8.48 23.26 -11.61
C SER A 41 7.66 24.44 -11.08
N ARG A 42 7.77 24.64 -9.76
CA ARG A 42 8.26 25.94 -9.27
C ARG A 42 9.80 25.94 -9.09
N ARG A 43 10.56 25.17 -9.87
CA ARG A 43 11.77 25.57 -10.63
C ARG A 43 12.44 24.37 -11.35
N SER A 44 12.53 24.50 -12.68
CA SER A 44 13.62 24.14 -13.58
C SER A 44 14.09 22.68 -13.72
N ALA A 45 13.92 22.19 -14.97
CA ALA A 45 14.92 21.53 -15.85
C ALA A 45 14.70 20.04 -16.18
N ALA A 46 14.79 19.78 -17.49
CA ALA A 46 14.55 18.54 -18.21
C ALA A 46 15.70 17.51 -18.14
N GLY A 47 15.41 16.25 -18.50
CA GLY A 47 16.36 15.19 -18.87
C GLY A 47 15.64 13.83 -19.01
N VAL A 48 15.15 13.44 -20.19
CA VAL A 48 15.79 12.61 -21.24
C VAL A 48 16.10 11.16 -20.80
N GLY A 49 15.30 10.21 -21.31
CA GLY A 49 15.65 8.79 -21.44
C GLY A 49 14.87 7.82 -20.55
N VAL A 50 13.62 7.49 -20.91
CA VAL A 50 12.87 6.38 -20.30
C VAL A 50 12.37 5.46 -21.41
N THR A 51 12.71 4.18 -21.30
CA THR A 51 12.26 3.08 -22.17
C THR A 51 10.75 2.92 -22.04
N THR A 52 10.04 2.98 -23.17
CA THR A 52 8.59 2.86 -23.28
C THR A 52 8.14 1.39 -23.35
N ASP A 53 7.04 1.06 -22.68
CA ASP A 53 6.28 -0.20 -22.86
C ASP A 53 5.71 -0.28 -24.30
N PRO A 54 5.44 -1.47 -24.88
CA PRO A 54 4.87 -1.64 -26.23
C PRO A 54 3.60 -0.84 -26.57
N ASP A 55 2.86 -0.29 -25.59
CA ASP A 55 1.73 0.63 -25.83
C ASP A 55 2.08 2.14 -25.74
N GLY A 56 3.37 2.48 -25.59
CA GLY A 56 3.87 3.86 -25.63
C GLY A 56 3.56 4.71 -24.40
N SER A 57 3.02 4.11 -23.35
CA SER A 57 2.74 4.76 -22.06
C SER A 57 3.94 4.61 -21.12
N LEU A 58 4.28 5.69 -20.39
CA LEU A 58 5.35 5.66 -19.40
C LEU A 58 5.01 4.65 -18.30
N PRO A 59 5.99 4.01 -17.64
CA PRO A 59 5.73 3.17 -16.47
C PRO A 59 4.99 3.98 -15.39
N HIS A 60 3.68 3.73 -15.23
CA HIS A 60 2.80 4.59 -14.44
C HIS A 60 2.76 4.17 -12.96
N GLU A 61 3.29 5.03 -12.09
CA GLU A 61 2.97 5.01 -10.67
C GLU A 61 1.47 5.27 -10.47
N ALA A 62 0.83 4.51 -9.57
CA ALA A 62 -0.56 4.71 -9.22
C ALA A 62 -0.72 4.93 -7.71
N LEU A 63 -1.52 5.91 -7.34
CA LEU A 63 -1.87 6.23 -5.95
C LEU A 63 -3.34 5.88 -5.71
N VAL A 64 -3.59 5.05 -4.72
CA VAL A 64 -4.94 4.65 -4.29
C VAL A 64 -5.13 5.06 -2.84
N GLU A 65 -6.15 5.88 -2.58
CA GLU A 65 -6.48 6.36 -1.24
C GLU A 65 -7.83 5.81 -0.80
N PHE A 66 -7.90 5.30 0.43
CA PHE A 66 -9.11 4.81 1.04
C PHE A 66 -9.59 5.77 2.13
N GLY A 67 -10.85 6.17 2.03
CA GLY A 67 -11.50 7.06 2.98
C GLY A 67 -11.89 6.38 4.30
N GLY A 68 -12.07 7.23 5.33
CA GLY A 68 -12.55 6.83 6.64
C GLY A 68 -11.44 6.48 7.64
N SER A 69 -11.77 5.63 8.61
CA SER A 69 -10.81 5.10 9.58
C SER A 69 -10.81 3.56 9.52
N PRO A 70 -9.65 2.90 9.38
CA PRO A 70 -8.32 3.53 9.22
C PRO A 70 -8.17 4.23 7.87
N ARG A 71 -7.36 5.30 7.84
CA ARG A 71 -6.85 5.92 6.61
C ARG A 71 -5.80 4.99 6.01
N LEU A 72 -5.95 4.68 4.73
CA LEU A 72 -5.05 3.80 4.02
C LEU A 72 -4.71 4.38 2.66
N MET A 73 -3.43 4.45 2.33
CA MET A 73 -2.92 4.91 1.05
C MET A 73 -2.00 3.85 0.47
N VAL A 74 -2.18 3.50 -0.80
CA VAL A 74 -1.37 2.53 -1.52
C VAL A 74 -0.72 3.24 -2.69
N ARG A 75 0.61 3.22 -2.75
CA ARG A 75 1.38 3.64 -3.90
C ARG A 75 1.95 2.40 -4.59
N LEU A 76 1.56 2.18 -5.83
CA LEU A 76 2.06 1.11 -6.68
C LEU A 76 3.20 1.68 -7.53
N PHE A 77 4.37 1.07 -7.46
CA PHE A 77 5.50 1.42 -8.32
C PHE A 77 5.42 0.62 -9.62
N PRO A 78 6.02 1.12 -10.71
CA PRO A 78 6.19 0.31 -11.90
C PRO A 78 7.06 -0.91 -11.62
N GLU A 79 6.89 -1.95 -12.44
CA GLU A 79 7.76 -3.12 -12.37
C GLU A 79 9.15 -2.73 -12.87
N ASP A 80 10.16 -2.88 -12.01
CA ASP A 80 11.56 -2.72 -12.35
C ASP A 80 12.27 -4.05 -12.10
N ASP A 81 12.98 -4.56 -13.10
CA ASP A 81 13.72 -5.83 -13.04
C ASP A 81 12.94 -7.09 -12.56
N GLY A 82 11.62 -7.11 -12.72
CA GLY A 82 10.75 -8.27 -12.46
C GLY A 82 10.18 -8.38 -11.04
N ASP A 83 10.45 -7.39 -10.19
CA ASP A 83 9.78 -7.21 -8.91
C ASP A 83 9.01 -5.88 -8.93
N ALA A 84 7.72 -5.93 -8.58
CA ALA A 84 6.88 -4.75 -8.47
C ALA A 84 6.50 -4.55 -7.01
N ASP A 85 7.14 -3.56 -6.39
CA ASP A 85 6.89 -3.21 -5.01
C ASP A 85 5.79 -2.15 -4.89
N ALA A 86 5.24 -2.09 -3.69
CA ALA A 86 4.24 -1.12 -3.30
C ALA A 86 4.58 -0.57 -1.91
N LEU A 87 4.25 0.69 -1.73
CA LEU A 87 4.25 1.36 -0.44
C LEU A 87 2.81 1.48 0.06
N ILE A 88 2.52 0.90 1.22
CA ILE A 88 1.23 1.04 1.89
C ILE A 88 1.39 1.92 3.12
N THR A 89 0.68 3.03 3.20
CA THR A 89 0.61 3.85 4.42
C THR A 89 -0.68 3.54 5.17
N VAL A 90 -0.57 3.12 6.42
CA VAL A 90 -1.71 2.86 7.33
C VAL A 90 -1.64 3.85 8.47
N GLU A 91 -2.58 4.81 8.55
CA GLU A 91 -2.62 5.80 9.64
C GLU A 91 -1.25 6.47 9.90
N ASP A 92 -0.65 7.02 8.83
CA ASP A 92 0.68 7.65 8.80
C ASP A 92 1.88 6.69 9.04
N VAL A 93 1.65 5.37 9.11
CA VAL A 93 2.70 4.35 9.20
C VAL A 93 3.00 3.79 7.80
N GLU A 94 4.17 4.13 7.28
CA GLU A 94 4.66 3.66 5.99
C GLU A 94 5.16 2.21 6.05
N CYS A 95 4.53 1.35 5.26
CA CYS A 95 4.88 -0.06 5.08
C CYS A 95 5.53 -0.23 3.70
N HIS A 96 6.86 -0.29 3.69
CA HIS A 96 7.68 -0.45 2.49
C HIS A 96 7.79 -1.93 2.09
N ASP A 97 8.31 -2.17 0.88
CA ASP A 97 8.68 -3.50 0.37
C ASP A 97 7.51 -4.52 0.36
N ILE A 98 6.29 -4.05 0.07
CA ILE A 98 5.14 -4.92 -0.11
C ILE A 98 5.06 -5.33 -1.57
N GLN A 99 5.15 -6.64 -1.85
CA GLN A 99 4.93 -7.13 -3.21
C GLN A 99 3.53 -6.77 -3.70
N ARG A 100 3.41 -6.32 -4.94
CA ARG A 100 2.14 -5.94 -5.59
C ARG A 100 1.03 -6.99 -5.39
N ASP A 101 1.36 -8.27 -5.51
CA ASP A 101 0.42 -9.41 -5.30
C ASP A 101 -0.14 -9.50 -3.88
N GLN A 102 0.60 -8.98 -2.90
CA GLN A 102 0.22 -9.01 -1.49
C GLN A 102 -0.61 -7.80 -1.09
N VAL A 103 -0.64 -6.74 -1.90
CA VAL A 103 -1.33 -5.48 -1.61
C VAL A 103 -2.82 -5.70 -1.32
N PRO A 104 -3.62 -6.39 -2.16
CA PRO A 104 -5.04 -6.58 -1.85
C PRO A 104 -5.26 -7.37 -0.57
N ALA A 105 -4.42 -8.37 -0.31
CA ALA A 105 -4.49 -9.18 0.90
C ALA A 105 -4.14 -8.38 2.15
N PHE A 106 -3.16 -7.47 2.05
CA PHE A 106 -2.80 -6.54 3.11
C PHE A 106 -3.97 -5.62 3.45
N VAL A 107 -4.57 -4.99 2.43
CA VAL A 107 -5.72 -4.07 2.61
C VAL A 107 -6.92 -4.80 3.22
N ARG A 108 -7.23 -6.02 2.76
CA ARG A 108 -8.27 -6.88 3.37
C ARG A 108 -7.96 -7.19 4.84
N SER A 109 -6.71 -7.45 5.18
CA SER A 109 -6.31 -7.74 6.57
C SER A 109 -6.49 -6.54 7.49
N VAL A 110 -6.21 -5.33 7.00
CA VAL A 110 -6.43 -4.08 7.73
C VAL A 110 -7.92 -3.81 7.91
N PHE A 111 -8.72 -3.79 6.84
CA PHE A 111 -10.16 -3.50 6.94
C PHE A 111 -10.97 -4.62 7.61
N GLY A 112 -10.50 -5.87 7.51
CA GLY A 112 -11.08 -7.03 8.18
C GLY A 112 -10.77 -7.11 9.68
N GLY A 113 -9.99 -6.18 10.24
CA GLY A 113 -9.67 -6.14 11.67
C GLY A 113 -8.69 -7.22 12.13
N LEU A 114 -7.92 -7.79 11.20
CA LEU A 114 -6.87 -8.76 11.52
C LEU A 114 -5.55 -8.07 11.89
N ALA A 115 -5.32 -6.88 11.34
CA ALA A 115 -4.20 -6.02 11.73
C ALA A 115 -4.28 -5.64 13.22
N HIS A 116 -3.17 -5.75 13.92
CA HIS A 116 -3.09 -5.39 15.34
C HIS A 116 -1.75 -4.73 15.67
N VAL A 117 -1.73 -3.93 16.73
CA VAL A 117 -0.52 -3.29 17.21
C VAL A 117 0.02 -4.08 18.39
N LYS A 118 1.24 -4.59 18.26
CA LYS A 118 1.93 -5.27 19.35
C LYS A 118 2.73 -4.28 20.15
N ALA A 119 2.39 -4.11 21.43
CA ALA A 119 3.18 -3.30 22.35
C ALA A 119 4.34 -4.11 22.96
N LYS A 120 5.51 -3.48 23.09
CA LYS A 120 6.66 -4.02 23.82
C LYS A 120 6.93 -3.13 25.03
N ARG A 121 7.02 -3.74 26.22
CA ARG A 121 7.23 -3.01 27.48
C ARG A 121 8.69 -2.55 27.67
N PHE A 122 9.67 -3.31 27.18
CA PHE A 122 11.09 -2.99 27.37
C PHE A 122 12.02 -3.55 26.26
N PRO A 123 12.73 -2.70 25.50
CA PRO A 123 12.53 -1.25 25.42
C PRO A 123 11.12 -0.91 24.90
N PRO A 124 10.53 0.24 25.30
CA PRO A 124 9.20 0.65 24.87
C PRO A 124 9.14 0.77 23.34
N GLY A 125 8.11 0.19 22.73
CA GLY A 125 7.89 0.35 21.30
C GLY A 125 6.61 -0.34 20.84
N TYR A 126 6.10 0.11 19.71
CA TYR A 126 4.90 -0.41 19.07
C TYR A 126 5.28 -0.98 17.71
N ARG A 127 4.61 -2.05 17.31
CA ARG A 127 4.73 -2.59 15.96
C ARG A 127 3.37 -2.86 15.38
N LEU A 128 3.12 -2.39 14.17
CA LEU A 128 1.98 -2.84 13.38
C LEU A 128 2.26 -4.25 12.93
N VAL A 129 1.29 -5.15 13.10
CA VAL A 129 1.37 -6.54 12.67
C VAL A 129 0.16 -6.81 11.77
N VAL A 130 0.44 -7.12 10.51
CA VAL A 130 -0.60 -7.40 9.50
C VAL A 130 -0.42 -8.84 9.01
N PRO A 131 -1.31 -9.77 9.40
CA PRO A 131 -1.26 -11.14 8.88
C PRO A 131 -1.70 -11.16 7.42
N LEU A 132 -0.95 -11.88 6.60
CA LEU A 132 -1.23 -12.11 5.19
C LEU A 132 -1.57 -13.60 4.95
N PRO A 133 -2.31 -13.94 3.89
CA PRO A 133 -2.52 -15.32 3.49
C PRO A 133 -1.19 -16.08 3.31
N GLY A 134 -1.20 -17.39 3.59
CA GLY A 134 -0.02 -18.24 3.46
C GLY A 134 0.98 -18.14 4.61
N ASP A 135 0.51 -17.87 5.83
CA ASP A 135 1.31 -17.77 7.07
C ASP A 135 2.39 -16.66 7.05
N LYS A 136 2.30 -15.75 6.08
CA LYS A 136 3.14 -14.55 6.01
C LYS A 136 2.58 -13.50 6.97
N THR A 137 3.46 -12.75 7.62
CA THR A 137 3.06 -11.66 8.51
C THR A 137 3.97 -10.47 8.28
N PHE A 138 3.39 -9.34 7.90
CA PHE A 138 4.11 -8.09 7.79
C PHE A 138 4.21 -7.40 9.16
N LYS A 139 5.35 -6.77 9.44
CA LYS A 139 5.60 -6.09 10.71
C LYS A 139 6.34 -4.79 10.47
N GLU A 140 5.75 -3.69 10.92
CA GLU A 140 6.37 -2.37 10.83
C GLU A 140 6.53 -1.72 12.20
N TYR A 141 7.59 -0.93 12.38
CA TYR A 141 7.77 -0.18 13.61
C TYR A 141 6.87 1.06 13.62
N ILE A 142 6.17 1.28 14.74
CA ILE A 142 5.37 2.49 14.92
C ILE A 142 6.14 3.41 15.89
N PRO A 143 6.61 4.58 15.41
CA PRO A 143 7.08 5.64 16.29
C PRO A 143 5.99 6.05 17.27
N MET A 144 6.34 6.22 18.55
CA MET A 144 5.35 6.56 19.60
C MET A 144 4.55 7.84 19.29
N VAL A 145 5.12 8.76 18.49
CA VAL A 145 4.46 10.01 18.05
C VAL A 145 3.35 9.79 17.01
N LEU A 146 3.29 8.61 16.37
CA LEU A 146 2.31 8.26 15.33
C LEU A 146 1.17 7.35 15.84
N LEU A 147 0.98 7.23 17.16
CA LEU A 147 -0.15 6.46 17.70
C LEU A 147 -1.47 7.21 17.51
N THR A 148 -2.06 7.08 16.33
CA THR A 148 -3.40 7.59 16.04
C THR A 148 -4.45 6.88 16.92
N PRO A 149 -5.68 7.44 17.04
CA PRO A 149 -6.76 6.79 17.78
C PRO A 149 -7.07 5.37 17.27
N TRP A 150 -7.00 5.15 15.95
CA TRP A 150 -7.20 3.81 15.39
C TRP A 150 -6.09 2.86 15.80
N LEU A 151 -4.81 3.24 15.64
CA LEU A 151 -3.67 2.40 16.04
C LEU A 151 -3.71 2.06 17.53
N SER A 152 -4.08 3.02 18.36
CA SER A 152 -4.26 2.82 19.80
C SER A 152 -5.38 1.82 20.12
N SER A 153 -6.47 1.82 19.36
CA SER A 153 -7.58 0.87 19.52
C SER A 153 -7.21 -0.57 19.14
N GLN A 154 -6.16 -0.75 18.34
CA GLN A 154 -5.68 -2.06 17.87
C GLN A 154 -4.57 -2.66 18.74
N VAL A 155 -4.21 -2.01 19.85
CA VAL A 155 -3.13 -2.49 20.74
C VAL A 155 -3.55 -3.79 21.44
N ARG A 156 -2.67 -4.80 21.37
CA ARG A 156 -2.77 -6.09 22.05
C ARG A 156 -1.50 -6.41 22.83
#